data_AF-F3YCR8-F1
#
_entry.id   AF-F3YCR8-F1
#
_cell.length_a   1.000
_cell.length_b   1.000
_cell.length_c   1.000
_cell.angle_alpha   90.00
_cell.angle_beta   90.00
_cell.angle_gamma   90.00
#
_symmetry.space_group_name_H-M   'P 1'
#
loop_
_entity.id
_entity.type
_entity.pdbx_description
1 polymer ?
#
loop_
_entity_poly.entity_id
_entity_poly.type
_entity_poly.pdbx_seq_one_letter_code
_entity_poly.pdbx_strand_id
1 'polypeptide(L)'
;MKKSIVFASLGIMFLSAGTLSTLSTSAQEQHTHTSEIISNQAYVSNFSELKAALAEDNGITTIRLTEDISLDSGIKIHPSKQHVTIDGQNHQLTEQSLGVHGTIYVDSNSSTTEVNVVNLSIMGKNYYGPVNVDNSLKGVVLNYTNVNYNGPQLVHNVKGFANFYGNTTINIEKVLDGSNVAQEVAEVMGVTINDNFKVTHNGQTDSAFWMGTSSDVQPYFIINDNAKVSMDIKNNTLFYIDNSAKRPLDMTVGKNATFEVNTIRELFRLGNAGNILLKNNSKTIINRSTDTTKTPTIQLSGSVKPEKGAILNIIHAPETTAPTMSGV
;
A
#
# COMPACT_ATOMS: atom_id res chain seq x y z
N MET A 1 62.06 -15.95 -29.17
CA MET A 1 62.11 -14.87 -28.14
C MET A 1 62.60 -13.59 -28.79
N LYS A 2 62.01 -12.45 -28.39
CA LYS A 2 62.23 -11.05 -28.83
C LYS A 2 61.60 -10.72 -30.20
N LYS A 3 60.37 -10.17 -30.16
CA LYS A 3 59.99 -8.74 -30.05
C LYS A 3 60.08 -8.06 -31.41
N SER A 4 58.94 -7.89 -32.09
CA SER A 4 58.09 -6.68 -32.05
C SER A 4 58.57 -5.64 -33.05
N ILE A 5 57.69 -5.16 -33.93
CA ILE A 5 57.25 -3.76 -34.03
C ILE A 5 56.50 -3.57 -35.36
N VAL A 6 55.36 -2.89 -35.24
CA VAL A 6 54.41 -2.45 -36.26
C VAL A 6 54.78 -1.02 -36.73
N PHE A 7 54.05 -0.53 -37.73
CA PHE A 7 53.97 0.82 -38.32
C PHE A 7 54.82 0.95 -39.59
N ALA A 8 54.36 1.54 -40.69
CA ALA A 8 53.20 2.35 -41.04
C ALA A 8 52.86 2.01 -42.52
N SER A 9 52.01 2.65 -43.33
CA SER A 9 51.37 3.95 -43.35
C SER A 9 50.38 3.91 -44.52
N LEU A 10 49.28 4.64 -44.35
CA LEU A 10 48.26 4.93 -45.34
C LEU A 10 48.83 5.72 -46.53
N GLY A 11 48.43 5.37 -47.75
CA GLY A 11 48.77 6.11 -48.98
C GLY A 11 47.81 5.75 -50.11
N ILE A 12 46.76 6.54 -50.25
CA ILE A 12 45.75 6.44 -51.31
C ILE A 12 46.35 6.94 -52.62
N MET A 13 46.21 6.15 -53.69
CA MET A 13 46.50 6.54 -55.06
C MET A 13 45.20 6.34 -55.86
N PHE A 14 44.68 7.41 -56.48
CA PHE A 14 43.55 7.37 -57.40
C PHE A 14 44.03 7.80 -58.79
N LEU A 15 43.89 6.91 -59.78
CA LEU A 15 43.84 7.10 -61.24
C LEU A 15 43.73 5.66 -61.79
N SER A 16 42.92 5.26 -62.77
CA SER A 16 41.94 5.91 -63.65
C SER A 16 41.27 4.78 -64.45
N ALA A 17 40.02 5.00 -64.85
CA ALA A 17 39.31 4.43 -66.00
C ALA A 17 39.28 2.89 -66.21
N GLY A 18 38.10 2.31 -66.03
CA GLY A 18 37.75 0.99 -66.55
C GLY A 18 36.24 0.77 -66.46
N THR A 19 35.54 0.86 -67.59
CA THR A 19 34.11 0.62 -67.73
C THR A 19 33.76 -0.83 -67.39
N LEU A 20 32.89 -1.05 -66.40
CA LEU A 20 32.09 -2.28 -66.31
C LEU A 20 30.70 -1.95 -65.79
N SER A 21 29.70 -2.26 -66.60
CA SER A 21 28.28 -2.25 -66.25
C SER A 21 28.01 -3.26 -65.13
N THR A 22 27.53 -2.79 -63.99
CA THR A 22 26.87 -3.64 -63.00
C THR A 22 25.52 -3.06 -62.63
N LEU A 23 24.53 -3.92 -62.71
CA LEU A 23 23.17 -3.70 -62.26
C LEU A 23 23.19 -3.18 -60.82
N SER A 24 22.51 -2.07 -60.58
CA SER A 24 22.24 -1.59 -59.23
C SER A 24 21.22 -2.52 -58.58
N THR A 25 21.71 -3.51 -57.84
CA THR A 25 20.95 -4.18 -56.79
C THR A 25 20.84 -3.20 -55.63
N SER A 26 19.74 -2.43 -55.58
CA SER A 26 19.37 -1.73 -54.35
C SER A 26 18.87 -2.77 -53.37
N ALA A 27 19.73 -3.20 -52.46
CA ALA A 27 19.31 -3.87 -51.24
C ALA A 27 18.45 -2.87 -50.45
N GLN A 28 17.12 -3.05 -50.49
CA GLN A 28 16.27 -2.49 -49.45
C GLN A 28 16.52 -3.30 -48.19
N GLU A 29 17.22 -2.71 -47.23
CA GLU A 29 17.12 -3.09 -45.83
C GLU A 29 15.65 -2.91 -45.41
N GLN A 30 14.91 -4.01 -45.46
CA GLN A 30 13.59 -4.09 -44.89
C GLN A 30 13.77 -4.19 -43.37
N HIS A 31 13.89 -3.04 -42.72
CA HIS A 31 13.72 -2.92 -41.28
C HIS A 31 12.27 -3.33 -40.95
N THR A 32 12.08 -4.60 -40.62
CA THR A 32 10.89 -5.08 -39.93
C THR A 32 10.90 -4.51 -38.51
N HIS A 33 10.33 -3.32 -38.34
CA HIS A 33 9.76 -2.92 -37.06
C HIS A 33 8.41 -3.63 -36.90
N THR A 34 8.44 -4.91 -36.53
CA THR A 34 7.32 -5.53 -35.85
C THR A 34 7.29 -4.94 -34.44
N SER A 35 6.60 -3.82 -34.28
CA SER A 35 6.06 -3.46 -32.97
C SER A 35 4.99 -4.48 -32.64
N GLU A 36 5.38 -5.58 -32.00
CA GLU A 36 4.42 -6.34 -31.20
C GLU A 36 3.89 -5.38 -30.13
N ILE A 37 2.65 -4.94 -30.29
CA ILE A 37 1.90 -4.40 -29.17
C ILE A 37 1.63 -5.60 -28.27
N ILE A 38 2.58 -5.91 -27.38
CA ILE A 38 2.31 -6.82 -26.28
C ILE A 38 1.24 -6.12 -25.45
N SER A 39 0.02 -6.66 -25.44
CA SER A 39 -1.00 -6.24 -24.50
C SER A 39 -0.43 -6.40 -23.10
N ASN A 40 -0.21 -5.31 -22.38
CA ASN A 40 0.21 -5.31 -20.98
C ASN A 40 -0.94 -5.72 -20.03
N GLN A 41 -2.01 -6.30 -20.59
CA GLN A 41 -3.24 -6.61 -19.90
C GLN A 41 -3.63 -8.07 -20.11
N ALA A 42 -4.08 -8.72 -19.02
CA ALA A 42 -4.74 -10.01 -19.03
C ALA A 42 -6.16 -9.94 -18.44
N TYR A 43 -7.05 -10.80 -18.93
CA TYR A 43 -8.34 -11.10 -18.32
C TYR A 43 -8.24 -12.49 -17.70
N VAL A 44 -8.68 -12.63 -16.45
CA VAL A 44 -8.51 -13.87 -15.69
C VAL A 44 -9.81 -14.26 -15.00
N SER A 45 -10.13 -15.54 -15.05
CA SER A 45 -11.38 -16.14 -14.53
C SER A 45 -11.13 -17.15 -13.42
N ASN A 46 -9.86 -17.47 -13.13
CA ASN A 46 -9.48 -18.49 -12.16
C ASN A 46 -8.06 -18.26 -11.62
N PHE A 47 -7.71 -19.02 -10.58
CA PHE A 47 -6.41 -18.96 -9.91
C PHE A 47 -5.22 -19.17 -10.85
N SER A 48 -5.30 -20.15 -11.76
CA SER A 48 -4.19 -20.48 -12.67
C SER A 48 -3.87 -19.33 -13.62
N GLU A 49 -4.89 -18.70 -14.17
CA GLU A 49 -4.75 -17.53 -15.04
C GLU A 49 -4.19 -16.32 -14.28
N LEU A 50 -4.71 -16.05 -13.08
CA LEU A 50 -4.19 -15.00 -12.19
C LEU A 50 -2.71 -15.24 -11.86
N LYS A 51 -2.34 -16.48 -11.53
CA LYS A 51 -0.96 -16.88 -11.23
C LYS A 51 -0.05 -16.69 -12.43
N ALA A 52 -0.43 -17.14 -13.62
CA ALA A 52 0.36 -16.94 -14.83
C ALA A 52 0.56 -15.44 -15.12
N ALA A 53 -0.52 -14.65 -15.03
CA ALA A 53 -0.46 -13.20 -15.25
C ALA A 53 0.45 -12.47 -14.26
N LEU A 54 0.57 -12.91 -13.01
CA LEU A 54 1.39 -12.25 -11.98
C LEU A 54 2.83 -12.78 -11.91
N ALA A 55 3.02 -14.10 -12.02
CA ALA A 55 4.28 -14.77 -11.68
C ALA A 55 5.25 -14.92 -12.87
N GLU A 56 4.77 -14.84 -14.10
CA GLU A 56 5.60 -14.99 -15.29
C GLU A 56 6.16 -13.65 -15.80
N ASP A 57 7.30 -13.70 -16.48
CA ASP A 57 7.90 -12.56 -17.19
C ASP A 57 7.24 -12.36 -18.56
N ASN A 58 5.97 -11.96 -18.54
CA ASN A 58 5.09 -11.94 -19.71
C ASN A 58 4.66 -10.52 -20.14
N GLY A 59 5.27 -9.47 -19.58
CA GLY A 59 4.92 -8.08 -19.89
C GLY A 59 3.55 -7.61 -19.37
N ILE A 60 2.73 -8.49 -18.78
CA ILE A 60 1.43 -8.13 -18.22
C ILE A 60 1.63 -7.36 -16.92
N THR A 61 1.04 -6.18 -16.81
CA THR A 61 1.05 -5.36 -15.59
C THR A 61 -0.35 -4.98 -15.13
N THR A 62 -1.37 -5.19 -15.96
CA THR A 62 -2.78 -4.98 -15.61
C THR A 62 -3.54 -6.29 -15.71
N ILE A 63 -4.19 -6.70 -14.63
CA ILE A 63 -4.98 -7.92 -14.56
C ILE A 63 -6.42 -7.51 -14.28
N ARG A 64 -7.37 -8.00 -15.09
CA ARG A 64 -8.81 -7.79 -14.89
C ARG A 64 -9.49 -9.12 -14.59
N LEU A 65 -10.16 -9.20 -13.45
CA LEU A 65 -10.99 -10.36 -13.13
C LEU A 65 -12.24 -10.34 -14.01
N THR A 66 -12.68 -11.52 -14.43
CA THR A 66 -13.97 -11.74 -15.11
C THR A 66 -14.90 -12.64 -14.30
N GLU A 67 -14.41 -13.20 -13.20
CA GLU A 67 -15.12 -14.07 -12.28
C GLU A 67 -14.53 -13.88 -10.87
N ASP A 68 -15.24 -14.37 -9.85
CA ASP A 68 -14.71 -14.48 -8.49
C ASP A 68 -13.56 -15.50 -8.45
N ILE A 69 -12.49 -15.22 -7.70
CA ILE A 69 -11.28 -16.05 -7.64
C ILE A 69 -10.99 -16.49 -6.20
N SER A 70 -10.75 -17.79 -6.04
CA SER A 70 -10.13 -18.36 -4.85
C SER A 70 -8.61 -18.31 -4.96
N LEU A 71 -7.92 -17.72 -3.98
CA LEU A 71 -6.46 -17.73 -3.87
C LEU A 71 -6.02 -19.02 -3.15
N ASP A 72 -5.93 -20.10 -3.91
CA ASP A 72 -5.66 -21.45 -3.38
C ASP A 72 -4.27 -21.58 -2.76
N SER A 73 -3.29 -20.83 -3.27
CA SER A 73 -1.93 -20.72 -2.73
C SER A 73 -1.35 -19.34 -3.05
N GLY A 74 -0.22 -18.98 -2.44
CA GLY A 74 0.39 -17.69 -2.73
C GLY A 74 0.94 -17.56 -4.16
N ILE A 75 1.00 -16.32 -4.62
CA ILE A 75 1.49 -15.95 -5.94
C ILE A 75 2.61 -14.93 -5.75
N LYS A 76 3.85 -15.32 -6.08
CA LYS A 76 4.96 -14.38 -6.16
C LYS A 76 4.76 -13.47 -7.36
N ILE A 77 4.73 -12.16 -7.17
CA ILE A 77 4.80 -11.20 -8.27
C ILE A 77 6.18 -11.31 -8.93
N HIS A 78 6.21 -11.42 -10.25
CA HIS A 78 7.47 -11.54 -10.97
C HIS A 78 8.41 -10.35 -10.66
N PRO A 79 9.69 -10.58 -10.29
CA PRO A 79 10.59 -9.52 -9.82
C PRO A 79 10.82 -8.34 -10.79
N SER A 80 10.57 -8.51 -12.08
CA SER A 80 10.71 -7.44 -13.09
C SER A 80 9.52 -6.46 -13.13
N LYS A 81 8.38 -6.80 -12.51
CA LYS A 81 7.15 -5.99 -12.56
C LYS A 81 7.23 -4.86 -11.55
N GLN A 82 7.60 -3.68 -12.03
CA GLN A 82 7.72 -2.47 -11.20
C GLN A 82 6.36 -1.96 -10.70
N HIS A 83 5.33 -2.05 -11.57
CA HIS A 83 3.97 -1.61 -11.31
C HIS A 83 3.00 -2.74 -11.67
N VAL A 84 2.11 -3.09 -10.77
CA VAL A 84 1.07 -4.11 -10.99
C VAL A 84 -0.29 -3.53 -10.62
N THR A 85 -1.30 -3.79 -11.44
CA THR A 85 -2.70 -3.46 -11.16
C THR A 85 -3.53 -4.73 -11.21
N ILE A 86 -4.24 -5.02 -10.12
CA ILE A 86 -5.25 -6.07 -10.01
C ILE A 86 -6.60 -5.37 -9.89
N ASP A 87 -7.33 -5.36 -10.99
CA ASP A 87 -8.67 -4.79 -11.08
C ASP A 87 -9.70 -5.91 -11.00
N GLY A 88 -10.41 -5.95 -9.88
CA GLY A 88 -11.42 -6.94 -9.58
C GLY A 88 -12.66 -6.82 -10.46
N GLN A 89 -12.91 -5.69 -11.13
CA GLN A 89 -14.16 -5.44 -11.86
C GLN A 89 -15.43 -5.72 -11.01
N ASN A 90 -15.32 -5.48 -9.70
CA ASN A 90 -16.31 -5.78 -8.65
C ASN A 90 -16.50 -7.26 -8.29
N HIS A 91 -15.64 -8.15 -8.77
CA HIS A 91 -15.57 -9.55 -8.32
C HIS A 91 -14.93 -9.68 -6.93
N GLN A 92 -15.05 -10.90 -6.38
CA GLN A 92 -14.49 -11.28 -5.09
C GLN A 92 -13.16 -12.04 -5.24
N LEU A 93 -12.19 -11.72 -4.39
CA LEU A 93 -11.00 -12.55 -4.13
C LEU A 93 -11.12 -13.17 -2.72
N THR A 94 -10.98 -14.48 -2.62
CA THR A 94 -11.10 -15.22 -1.35
C THR A 94 -9.81 -15.95 -1.02
N GLU A 95 -9.20 -15.65 0.13
CA GLU A 95 -7.97 -16.31 0.58
C GLU A 95 -8.23 -17.70 1.15
N GLN A 96 -7.45 -18.71 0.71
CA GLN A 96 -7.54 -20.07 1.26
C GLN A 96 -6.36 -20.47 2.15
N SER A 97 -5.23 -19.79 1.99
CA SER A 97 -3.94 -20.16 2.58
C SER A 97 -3.44 -19.12 3.60
N LEU A 98 -2.67 -19.59 4.59
CA LEU A 98 -2.05 -18.77 5.62
C LEU A 98 -0.55 -18.54 5.36
N GLY A 99 0.04 -17.56 6.05
CA GLY A 99 1.47 -17.26 6.01
C GLY A 99 1.86 -16.40 4.81
N VAL A 100 3.09 -15.88 4.80
CA VAL A 100 3.58 -14.95 3.76
C VAL A 100 3.35 -15.51 2.35
N HIS A 101 3.70 -16.77 2.12
CA HIS A 101 3.53 -17.45 0.82
C HIS A 101 2.12 -18.03 0.60
N GLY A 102 1.15 -17.62 1.41
CA GLY A 102 -0.29 -17.83 1.18
C GLY A 102 -0.98 -16.62 0.53
N THR A 103 -0.25 -15.54 0.28
CA THR A 103 -0.75 -14.25 -0.24
C THR A 103 -0.29 -14.01 -1.69
N ILE A 104 -0.75 -12.93 -2.34
CA ILE A 104 -0.02 -12.36 -3.47
C ILE A 104 1.15 -11.56 -2.89
N TYR A 105 2.40 -11.89 -3.21
CA TYR A 105 3.53 -11.30 -2.49
C TYR A 105 4.62 -10.71 -3.38
N VAL A 106 5.17 -9.59 -2.90
CA VAL A 106 6.39 -8.96 -3.40
C VAL A 106 7.55 -9.49 -2.57
N ASP A 107 8.42 -10.28 -3.19
CA ASP A 107 9.59 -10.88 -2.53
C ASP A 107 10.77 -9.89 -2.41
N SER A 108 11.69 -10.17 -1.49
CA SER A 108 12.86 -9.35 -1.13
C SER A 108 13.76 -8.93 -2.31
N ASN A 109 13.74 -9.66 -3.43
CA ASN A 109 14.53 -9.38 -4.63
C ASN A 109 13.75 -8.67 -5.75
N SER A 110 12.53 -8.19 -5.47
CA SER A 110 11.68 -7.54 -6.47
C SER A 110 12.08 -6.09 -6.75
N SER A 111 11.83 -5.65 -7.99
CA SER A 111 11.83 -4.24 -8.39
C SER A 111 10.45 -3.58 -8.29
N THR A 112 9.44 -4.29 -7.81
CA THR A 112 8.10 -3.74 -7.58
C THR A 112 8.15 -2.55 -6.63
N THR A 113 7.66 -1.41 -7.11
CA THR A 113 7.52 -0.18 -6.32
C THR A 113 6.06 0.12 -5.99
N GLU A 114 5.12 -0.47 -6.73
CA GLU A 114 3.71 -0.15 -6.62
C GLU A 114 2.82 -1.35 -6.98
N VAL A 115 1.80 -1.59 -6.15
CA VAL A 115 0.71 -2.53 -6.44
C VAL A 115 -0.63 -1.82 -6.22
N ASN A 116 -1.48 -1.83 -7.25
CA ASN A 116 -2.83 -1.27 -7.23
C ASN A 116 -3.85 -2.41 -7.11
N VAL A 117 -4.70 -2.34 -6.10
CA VAL A 117 -5.86 -3.23 -5.91
C VAL A 117 -7.12 -2.38 -6.11
N VAL A 118 -7.89 -2.68 -7.14
CA VAL A 118 -8.95 -1.80 -7.64
C VAL A 118 -10.25 -2.58 -7.78
N ASN A 119 -11.38 -1.99 -7.36
CA ASN A 119 -12.73 -2.53 -7.52
C ASN A 119 -12.85 -4.01 -7.09
N LEU A 120 -12.41 -4.33 -5.87
CA LEU A 120 -12.30 -5.71 -5.41
C LEU A 120 -12.99 -5.88 -4.06
N SER A 121 -13.82 -6.92 -3.94
CA SER A 121 -14.27 -7.43 -2.64
C SER A 121 -13.31 -8.52 -2.19
N ILE A 122 -12.89 -8.51 -0.93
CA ILE A 122 -11.85 -9.41 -0.42
C ILE A 122 -12.36 -10.10 0.84
N MET A 123 -12.34 -11.43 0.82
CA MET A 123 -12.56 -12.29 1.98
C MET A 123 -11.20 -12.80 2.46
N GLY A 124 -10.66 -12.11 3.47
CA GLY A 124 -9.34 -12.37 4.03
C GLY A 124 -9.35 -13.52 5.03
N LYS A 125 -8.24 -14.25 5.06
CA LYS A 125 -7.93 -15.36 5.96
C LYS A 125 -6.58 -15.16 6.65
N ASN A 126 -5.68 -14.41 6.03
CA ASN A 126 -4.28 -14.29 6.36
C ASN A 126 -3.98 -12.94 7.03
N TYR A 127 -3.17 -12.95 8.09
CA TYR A 127 -2.75 -11.70 8.72
C TYR A 127 -1.73 -10.90 7.88
N TYR A 128 -1.06 -11.54 6.91
CA TYR A 128 -0.21 -10.82 5.96
C TYR A 128 -1.01 -10.07 4.86
N GLY A 129 -2.35 -10.13 4.90
CA GLY A 129 -3.25 -9.53 3.94
C GLY A 129 -3.20 -10.15 2.53
N PRO A 130 -4.06 -9.69 1.61
CA PRO A 130 -4.16 -10.23 0.24
C PRO A 130 -2.93 -9.93 -0.60
N VAL A 131 -2.26 -8.80 -0.30
CA VAL A 131 -1.00 -8.40 -0.91
C VAL A 131 0.03 -8.13 0.18
N ASN A 132 1.06 -8.97 0.25
CA ASN A 132 2.15 -8.84 1.21
C ASN A 132 3.42 -8.27 0.56
N VAL A 133 4.08 -7.33 1.23
CA VAL A 133 5.42 -6.86 0.86
C VAL A 133 6.45 -7.40 1.86
N ASP A 134 7.54 -7.96 1.35
CA ASP A 134 8.64 -8.44 2.17
C ASP A 134 9.25 -7.33 3.04
N ASN A 135 9.54 -7.63 4.31
CA ASN A 135 10.00 -6.67 5.31
C ASN A 135 11.39 -6.06 5.02
N SER A 136 12.14 -6.60 4.06
CA SER A 136 13.41 -6.02 3.61
C SER A 136 13.24 -4.87 2.62
N LEU A 137 12.12 -4.83 1.89
CA LEU A 137 11.83 -3.78 0.92
C LEU A 137 11.40 -2.49 1.60
N LYS A 138 11.77 -1.36 1.01
CA LYS A 138 11.43 -0.02 1.51
C LYS A 138 10.68 0.76 0.45
N GLY A 139 9.66 1.49 0.87
CA GLY A 139 8.98 2.47 0.03
C GLY A 139 8.05 1.90 -1.04
N VAL A 140 7.76 0.60 -1.02
CA VAL A 140 6.69 0.03 -1.87
C VAL A 140 5.36 0.66 -1.48
N VAL A 141 4.54 1.01 -2.46
CA VAL A 141 3.22 1.61 -2.25
C VAL A 141 2.13 0.61 -2.61
N LEU A 142 1.21 0.36 -1.67
CA LEU A 142 -0.01 -0.40 -1.92
C LEU A 142 -1.18 0.57 -2.04
N ASN A 143 -1.80 0.64 -3.21
CA ASN A 143 -2.96 1.50 -3.45
C ASN A 143 -4.24 0.64 -3.48
N TYR A 144 -5.26 1.04 -2.73
CA TYR A 144 -6.55 0.38 -2.69
C TYR A 144 -7.63 1.37 -3.17
N THR A 145 -8.33 1.04 -4.25
CA THR A 145 -9.39 1.88 -4.83
C THR A 145 -10.70 1.11 -4.87
N ASN A 146 -11.75 1.63 -4.24
CA ASN A 146 -13.07 0.95 -4.17
C ASN A 146 -12.97 -0.49 -3.64
N VAL A 147 -12.33 -0.68 -2.48
CA VAL A 147 -12.12 -2.02 -1.90
C VAL A 147 -13.07 -2.25 -0.73
N ASN A 148 -13.71 -3.42 -0.72
CA ASN A 148 -14.47 -3.92 0.41
C ASN A 148 -13.73 -5.12 1.00
N TYR A 149 -13.23 -4.98 2.23
CA TYR A 149 -12.44 -6.01 2.89
C TYR A 149 -13.15 -6.53 4.13
N ASN A 150 -13.20 -7.85 4.29
CA ASN A 150 -13.53 -8.50 5.55
C ASN A 150 -12.45 -9.54 5.84
N GLY A 151 -11.77 -9.45 6.98
CA GLY A 151 -10.70 -10.38 7.32
C GLY A 151 -9.76 -9.91 8.42
N PRO A 152 -8.69 -10.66 8.69
CA PRO A 152 -7.78 -10.39 9.80
C PRO A 152 -6.99 -9.09 9.68
N GLN A 153 -6.50 -8.78 8.47
CA GLN A 153 -5.66 -7.61 8.18
C GLN A 153 -5.56 -7.35 6.67
N LEU A 154 -5.73 -6.10 6.25
CA LEU A 154 -5.73 -5.74 4.82
C LEU A 154 -4.32 -5.45 4.29
N VAL A 155 -3.48 -4.79 5.08
CA VAL A 155 -2.18 -4.29 4.60
C VAL A 155 -1.05 -4.80 5.48
N HIS A 156 -0.11 -5.52 4.86
CA HIS A 156 1.18 -5.82 5.46
C HIS A 156 2.31 -5.31 4.54
N ASN A 157 2.83 -4.14 4.89
CA ASN A 157 3.88 -3.43 4.16
C ASN A 157 4.67 -2.53 5.13
N VAL A 158 5.30 -3.18 6.11
CA VAL A 158 5.85 -2.55 7.33
C VAL A 158 6.80 -1.36 7.08
N LYS A 159 7.50 -1.36 5.94
CA LYS A 159 8.47 -0.32 5.53
C LYS A 159 8.03 0.46 4.28
N GLY A 160 6.78 0.33 3.88
CA GLY A 160 6.19 1.03 2.75
C GLY A 160 4.94 1.83 3.16
N PHE A 161 4.08 2.08 2.19
CA PHE A 161 2.96 3.00 2.32
C PHE A 161 1.66 2.38 1.82
N ALA A 162 0.54 2.84 2.35
CA ALA A 162 -0.78 2.51 1.86
C ALA A 162 -1.58 3.76 1.50
N ASN A 163 -2.22 3.75 0.34
CA ASN A 163 -3.12 4.80 -0.09
C ASN A 163 -4.51 4.23 -0.36
N PHE A 164 -5.53 4.94 0.09
CA PHE A 164 -6.93 4.56 -0.08
C PHE A 164 -7.68 5.60 -0.92
N TYR A 165 -8.43 5.12 -1.91
CA TYR A 165 -9.18 5.93 -2.87
C TYR A 165 -10.61 5.39 -3.02
N GLY A 166 -11.50 6.24 -3.53
CA GLY A 166 -12.89 5.91 -3.78
C GLY A 166 -13.66 5.53 -2.51
N ASN A 167 -14.55 4.54 -2.61
CA ASN A 167 -15.35 4.07 -1.49
C ASN A 167 -14.75 2.79 -0.90
N THR A 168 -14.03 2.91 0.20
CA THR A 168 -13.37 1.77 0.86
C THR A 168 -14.03 1.46 2.20
N THR A 169 -14.40 0.19 2.39
CA THR A 169 -14.94 -0.34 3.66
C THR A 169 -14.10 -1.51 4.13
N ILE A 170 -13.67 -1.49 5.39
CA ILE A 170 -12.80 -2.50 5.99
C ILE A 170 -13.41 -2.99 7.29
N ASN A 171 -13.65 -4.30 7.38
CA ASN A 171 -14.03 -4.97 8.61
C ASN A 171 -12.88 -5.90 9.04
N ILE A 172 -12.24 -5.54 10.15
CA ILE A 172 -11.19 -6.34 10.76
C ILE A 172 -11.83 -7.34 11.72
N GLU A 173 -11.92 -8.59 11.28
CA GLU A 173 -12.63 -9.66 11.94
C GLU A 173 -12.16 -11.04 11.45
N LYS A 174 -12.55 -12.11 12.16
CA LYS A 174 -12.32 -13.47 11.70
C LYS A 174 -13.53 -13.93 10.87
N VAL A 175 -13.40 -13.98 9.54
CA VAL A 175 -14.52 -14.32 8.64
C VAL A 175 -14.53 -15.76 8.14
N LEU A 176 -13.35 -16.37 7.91
CA LEU A 176 -13.24 -17.70 7.30
C LEU A 176 -12.81 -18.76 8.31
N ASP A 177 -13.17 -20.02 8.05
CA ASP A 177 -12.71 -21.16 8.84
C ASP A 177 -11.18 -21.29 8.77
N GLY A 178 -10.57 -21.44 9.94
CA GLY A 178 -9.11 -21.48 10.07
C GLY A 178 -8.41 -20.13 9.76
N SER A 179 -9.15 -19.03 9.60
CA SER A 179 -8.57 -17.69 9.49
C SER A 179 -7.79 -17.31 10.75
N ASN A 180 -6.77 -16.46 10.56
CA ASN A 180 -6.17 -15.74 11.67
C ASN A 180 -7.23 -14.94 12.43
N VAL A 181 -6.93 -14.63 13.69
CA VAL A 181 -7.76 -13.72 14.49
C VAL A 181 -7.65 -12.31 13.93
N ALA A 182 -8.65 -11.47 14.22
CA ALA A 182 -8.63 -10.06 13.87
C ALA A 182 -7.39 -9.35 14.44
N GLN A 183 -6.60 -8.74 13.57
CA GLN A 183 -5.30 -8.10 13.84
C GLN A 183 -5.40 -6.60 13.51
N GLU A 184 -4.52 -6.05 12.67
CA GLU A 184 -4.50 -4.64 12.26
C GLU A 184 -5.38 -4.37 11.02
N VAL A 185 -5.72 -3.11 10.75
CA VAL A 185 -6.05 -2.65 9.38
C VAL A 185 -4.79 -2.66 8.52
N ALA A 186 -3.70 -2.09 9.04
CA ALA A 186 -2.46 -1.94 8.32
C ALA A 186 -1.21 -1.93 9.21
N GLU A 187 -0.17 -2.59 8.72
CA GLU A 187 1.21 -2.42 9.16
C GLU A 187 2.01 -1.66 8.09
N VAL A 188 2.33 -0.39 8.34
CA VAL A 188 2.93 0.51 7.33
C VAL A 188 3.74 1.65 7.93
N MET A 189 4.55 2.33 7.12
CA MET A 189 5.18 3.60 7.51
C MET A 189 4.23 4.80 7.39
N GLY A 190 3.32 4.79 6.42
CA GLY A 190 2.42 5.90 6.21
C GLY A 190 1.11 5.50 5.53
N VAL A 191 0.05 6.23 5.88
CA VAL A 191 -1.29 6.05 5.34
C VAL A 191 -1.77 7.37 4.73
N THR A 192 -2.30 7.30 3.52
CA THR A 192 -3.03 8.40 2.88
C THR A 192 -4.45 7.97 2.55
N ILE A 193 -5.45 8.74 2.95
CA ILE A 193 -6.87 8.50 2.66
C ILE A 193 -7.39 9.66 1.81
N ASN A 194 -7.85 9.36 0.59
CA ASN A 194 -8.24 10.37 -0.38
C ASN A 194 -9.75 10.67 -0.40
N ASP A 195 -10.58 9.68 -0.08
CA ASP A 195 -12.03 9.76 -0.30
C ASP A 195 -12.82 9.19 0.90
N ASN A 196 -13.79 8.31 0.66
CA ASN A 196 -14.63 7.72 1.70
C ASN A 196 -13.96 6.46 2.27
N PHE A 197 -13.72 6.46 3.58
CA PHE A 197 -13.03 5.38 4.26
C PHE A 197 -13.75 5.01 5.56
N LYS A 198 -14.22 3.76 5.62
CA LYS A 198 -14.93 3.23 6.78
C LYS A 198 -14.22 2.01 7.34
N VAL A 199 -13.92 2.02 8.63
CA VAL A 199 -13.32 0.89 9.35
C VAL A 199 -14.23 0.45 10.48
N THR A 200 -14.42 -0.86 10.61
CA THR A 200 -14.84 -1.50 11.86
C THR A 200 -13.74 -2.45 12.30
N HIS A 201 -13.16 -2.23 13.46
CA HIS A 201 -12.08 -3.05 14.01
C HIS A 201 -12.57 -3.80 15.23
N ASN A 202 -12.68 -5.13 15.09
CA ASN A 202 -13.15 -6.03 16.15
C ASN A 202 -11.97 -6.76 16.83
N GLY A 203 -10.71 -6.46 16.49
CA GLY A 203 -9.51 -7.06 17.08
C GLY A 203 -9.39 -6.73 18.56
N GLN A 204 -9.03 -7.73 19.38
CA GLN A 204 -9.00 -7.58 20.84
C GLN A 204 -7.62 -7.16 21.37
N THR A 205 -6.55 -7.60 20.71
CA THR A 205 -5.17 -7.43 21.18
C THR A 205 -4.46 -6.27 20.52
N ASP A 206 -4.69 -6.09 19.23
CA ASP A 206 -3.90 -5.22 18.38
C ASP A 206 -4.59 -3.89 18.10
N SER A 207 -3.80 -2.87 17.81
CA SER A 207 -4.32 -1.56 17.40
C SER A 207 -4.74 -1.63 15.94
N ALA A 208 -5.57 -0.69 15.47
CA ALA A 208 -5.96 -0.72 14.06
C ALA A 208 -4.78 -0.41 13.12
N PHE A 209 -3.80 0.37 13.54
CA PHE A 209 -2.63 0.68 12.71
C PHE A 209 -1.36 0.47 13.51
N TRP A 210 -0.46 -0.38 13.01
CA TRP A 210 0.91 -0.49 13.50
C TRP A 210 1.83 0.27 12.55
N MET A 211 2.52 1.27 13.07
CA MET A 211 3.33 2.18 12.27
C MET A 211 4.73 2.39 12.83
N GLY A 212 5.66 2.79 11.96
CA GLY A 212 6.97 3.30 12.39
C GLY A 212 8.08 2.26 12.56
N THR A 213 8.02 1.12 11.88
CA THR A 213 9.07 0.06 11.96
C THR A 213 10.42 0.45 11.32
N SER A 214 10.55 1.68 10.79
CA SER A 214 11.80 2.23 10.26
C SER A 214 12.19 3.52 10.98
N SER A 215 13.45 3.60 11.40
CA SER A 215 13.98 4.76 12.14
C SER A 215 14.19 6.02 11.30
N ASP A 216 14.23 5.89 9.98
CA ASP A 216 14.72 6.96 9.09
C ASP A 216 13.60 7.79 8.47
N VAL A 217 12.36 7.28 8.54
CA VAL A 217 11.17 7.87 7.94
C VAL A 217 10.21 8.28 9.03
N GLN A 218 9.70 9.51 8.93
CA GLN A 218 8.65 10.04 9.79
C GLN A 218 7.34 9.30 9.47
N PRO A 219 6.75 8.51 10.39
CA PRO A 219 5.46 7.90 10.12
C PRO A 219 4.39 9.00 10.01
N TYR A 220 3.41 8.78 9.12
CA TYR A 220 2.35 9.75 8.87
C TYR A 220 0.98 9.13 8.65
N PHE A 221 -0.05 9.87 9.04
CA PHE A 221 -1.45 9.55 8.76
C PHE A 221 -2.15 10.78 8.17
N ILE A 222 -2.45 10.73 6.88
CA ILE A 222 -3.01 11.86 6.13
C ILE A 222 -4.41 11.52 5.66
N ILE A 223 -5.36 12.38 6.00
CA ILE A 223 -6.69 12.43 5.43
C ILE A 223 -6.71 13.64 4.50
N ASN A 224 -6.88 13.44 3.19
CA ASN A 224 -6.83 14.51 2.20
C ASN A 224 -8.11 15.36 2.18
N ASP A 225 -8.05 16.47 1.43
CA ASP A 225 -9.14 17.43 1.30
C ASP A 225 -10.46 16.74 0.88
N ASN A 226 -11.57 17.09 1.56
CA ASN A 226 -12.93 16.57 1.34
C ASN A 226 -13.14 15.07 1.62
N ALA A 227 -12.10 14.34 2.05
CA ALA A 227 -12.24 12.94 2.45
C ALA A 227 -13.17 12.79 3.66
N LYS A 228 -13.86 11.64 3.73
CA LYS A 228 -14.77 11.31 4.83
C LYS A 228 -14.35 9.99 5.47
N VAL A 229 -13.83 10.10 6.68
CA VAL A 229 -13.23 8.98 7.41
C VAL A 229 -14.02 8.70 8.68
N SER A 230 -14.44 7.46 8.84
CA SER A 230 -15.13 6.96 10.04
C SER A 230 -14.53 5.64 10.50
N MET A 231 -14.19 5.52 11.77
CA MET A 231 -13.59 4.32 12.33
C MET A 231 -14.25 3.95 13.65
N ASP A 232 -14.64 2.68 13.79
CA ASP A 232 -15.12 2.11 15.04
C ASP A 232 -14.12 1.07 15.55
N ILE A 233 -13.33 1.45 16.55
CA ILE A 233 -12.29 0.62 17.16
C ILE A 233 -12.83 0.05 18.47
N LYS A 234 -13.46 -1.12 18.38
CA LYS A 234 -14.37 -1.59 19.44
C LYS A 234 -13.67 -2.03 20.70
N ASN A 235 -12.49 -2.64 20.58
CA ASN A 235 -11.86 -3.34 21.70
C ASN A 235 -10.42 -2.89 22.00
N ASN A 236 -9.87 -1.93 21.24
CA ASN A 236 -8.47 -1.50 21.41
C ASN A 236 -8.26 -0.02 21.03
N THR A 237 -7.00 0.35 20.81
CA THR A 237 -6.56 1.70 20.41
C THR A 237 -6.42 1.82 18.89
N LEU A 238 -6.34 3.05 18.40
CA LEU A 238 -6.21 3.31 16.97
C LEU A 238 -4.78 3.04 16.46
N PHE A 239 -3.76 3.48 17.19
CA PHE A 239 -2.37 3.46 16.76
C PHE A 239 -1.47 2.70 17.74
N TYR A 240 -0.56 1.92 17.17
CA TYR A 240 0.64 1.41 17.81
C TYR A 240 1.84 1.95 17.03
N ILE A 241 2.63 2.83 17.66
CA ILE A 241 3.90 3.29 17.07
C ILE A 241 5.01 2.42 17.63
N ASP A 242 5.72 1.74 16.72
CA ASP A 242 6.71 0.73 17.07
C ASP A 242 7.80 1.25 18.01
N ASN A 243 8.29 0.40 18.92
CA ASN A 243 9.38 0.76 19.83
C ASN A 243 10.68 1.15 19.11
N SER A 244 10.89 0.65 17.89
CA SER A 244 12.04 1.02 17.04
C SER A 244 11.87 2.39 16.36
N ALA A 245 10.66 2.96 16.38
CA ALA A 245 10.40 4.28 15.85
C ALA A 245 11.15 5.33 16.67
N LYS A 246 11.96 6.16 15.99
CA LYS A 246 12.67 7.28 16.62
C LYS A 246 11.88 8.60 16.54
N ARG A 247 10.70 8.58 15.92
CA ARG A 247 9.89 9.75 15.61
C ARG A 247 8.43 9.46 15.95
N PRO A 248 7.68 10.44 16.48
CA PRO A 248 6.25 10.30 16.79
C PRO A 248 5.42 10.19 15.50
N LEU A 249 4.10 9.99 15.54
CA LEU A 249 3.24 9.97 14.34
C LEU A 249 2.73 11.36 13.95
N ASP A 250 3.04 11.85 12.74
CA ASP A 250 2.46 13.09 12.23
C ASP A 250 1.07 12.81 11.61
N MET A 251 0.09 13.65 11.92
CA MET A 251 -1.28 13.52 11.44
C MET A 251 -1.72 14.78 10.71
N THR A 252 -2.42 14.63 9.58
CA THR A 252 -3.04 15.75 8.86
C THR A 252 -4.48 15.42 8.51
N VAL A 253 -5.39 16.35 8.78
CA VAL A 253 -6.78 16.30 8.32
C VAL A 253 -7.02 17.48 7.36
N GLY A 254 -7.25 17.15 6.09
CA GLY A 254 -7.34 18.06 4.95
C GLY A 254 -8.56 18.99 5.00
N LYS A 255 -8.58 19.97 4.09
CA LYS A 255 -9.63 21.00 4.05
C LYS A 255 -10.99 20.36 3.86
N ASN A 256 -11.99 20.82 4.61
CA ASN A 256 -13.35 20.28 4.61
C ASN A 256 -13.45 18.75 4.84
N ALA A 257 -12.37 18.09 5.25
CA ALA A 257 -12.38 16.66 5.51
C ALA A 257 -12.99 16.36 6.89
N THR A 258 -13.56 15.17 7.03
CA THR A 258 -14.10 14.70 8.31
C THR A 258 -13.36 13.47 8.78
N PHE A 259 -12.90 13.48 10.02
CA PHE A 259 -12.32 12.34 10.71
C PHE A 259 -13.10 12.05 11.98
N GLU A 260 -13.84 10.95 12.00
CA GLU A 260 -14.55 10.46 13.16
C GLU A 260 -13.98 9.11 13.61
N VAL A 261 -13.61 9.01 14.87
CA VAL A 261 -13.17 7.74 15.46
C VAL A 261 -13.83 7.50 16.80
N ASN A 262 -14.39 6.30 16.96
CA ASN A 262 -14.84 5.75 18.22
C ASN A 262 -13.77 4.76 18.70
N THR A 263 -13.36 4.89 19.95
CA THR A 263 -12.44 3.95 20.60
C THR A 263 -12.87 3.70 22.03
N ILE A 264 -12.59 2.49 22.52
CA ILE A 264 -12.77 2.17 23.93
C ILE A 264 -11.72 2.87 24.83
N ARG A 265 -10.54 3.20 24.29
CA ARG A 265 -9.35 3.61 25.06
C ARG A 265 -8.69 4.86 24.49
N GLU A 266 -7.48 5.19 24.95
CA GLU A 266 -6.62 6.19 24.31
C GLU A 266 -6.36 5.88 22.83
N LEU A 267 -6.00 6.89 22.01
CA LEU A 267 -5.72 6.67 20.60
C LEU A 267 -4.43 5.87 20.37
N PHE A 268 -3.44 6.02 21.25
CA PHE A 268 -2.12 5.42 21.10
C PHE A 268 -1.89 4.39 22.20
N ARG A 269 -1.81 3.11 21.85
CA ARG A 269 -1.35 2.07 22.78
C ARG A 269 0.12 2.26 23.14
N LEU A 270 0.91 2.71 22.17
CA LEU A 270 2.34 2.98 22.30
C LEU A 270 2.74 4.15 21.40
N GLY A 271 3.75 4.89 21.86
CA GLY A 271 4.25 6.10 21.20
C GLY A 271 3.25 7.25 21.25
N ASN A 272 3.57 8.32 20.53
CA ASN A 272 2.90 9.61 20.67
C ASN A 272 2.55 10.19 19.30
N ALA A 273 1.56 11.08 19.30
CA ALA A 273 1.33 11.98 18.19
C ALA A 273 2.44 13.05 18.11
N GLY A 274 2.93 13.31 16.91
CA GLY A 274 3.85 14.39 16.58
C GLY A 274 3.06 15.67 16.35
N ASN A 275 3.15 16.20 15.14
CA ASN A 275 2.32 17.32 14.71
C ASN A 275 0.94 16.82 14.27
N ILE A 276 -0.11 17.45 14.77
CA ILE A 276 -1.48 17.28 14.28
C ILE A 276 -1.87 18.56 13.55
N LEU A 277 -2.01 18.48 12.23
CA LEU A 277 -2.40 19.59 11.37
C LEU A 277 -3.88 19.45 11.00
N LEU A 278 -4.69 20.44 11.36
CA LEU A 278 -6.12 20.45 11.02
C LEU A 278 -6.37 21.60 10.07
N LYS A 279 -6.56 21.28 8.79
CA LYS A 279 -6.68 22.28 7.72
C LYS A 279 -8.04 22.98 7.74
N ASN A 280 -8.16 24.08 7.00
CA ASN A 280 -9.37 24.92 6.99
C ASN A 280 -10.67 24.11 6.92
N ASN A 281 -11.60 24.42 7.84
CA ASN A 281 -12.92 23.79 7.94
C ASN A 281 -12.91 22.25 8.09
N SER A 282 -11.78 21.64 8.45
CA SER A 282 -11.73 20.22 8.78
C SER A 282 -12.48 19.93 10.09
N LYS A 283 -13.01 18.72 10.24
CA LYS A 283 -13.72 18.30 11.44
C LYS A 283 -13.17 16.98 11.94
N THR A 284 -12.59 17.00 13.14
CA THR A 284 -12.11 15.81 13.82
C THR A 284 -12.93 15.58 15.10
N ILE A 285 -13.50 14.38 15.23
CA ILE A 285 -14.23 13.92 16.41
C ILE A 285 -13.60 12.63 16.90
N ILE A 286 -13.18 12.60 18.15
CA ILE A 286 -12.65 11.42 18.82
C ILE A 286 -13.56 11.12 20.00
N ASN A 287 -14.28 10.01 19.95
CA ASN A 287 -15.11 9.54 21.06
C ASN A 287 -14.35 8.43 21.80
N ARG A 288 -14.12 8.62 23.10
CA ARG A 288 -13.55 7.59 23.98
C ARG A 288 -14.61 7.12 24.96
N SER A 289 -14.86 5.81 24.97
CA SER A 289 -16.00 5.25 25.68
C SER A 289 -15.70 4.55 27.00
N THR A 290 -14.45 4.46 27.49
CA THR A 290 -14.15 3.90 28.83
C THR A 290 -12.89 4.48 29.49
N ASP A 291 -12.80 4.30 30.81
CA ASP A 291 -11.66 4.68 31.67
C ASP A 291 -10.78 3.48 32.09
N THR A 292 -10.50 2.55 31.17
CA THR A 292 -9.62 1.42 31.50
C THR A 292 -8.16 1.84 31.77
N THR A 293 -7.79 3.08 31.45
CA THR A 293 -6.47 3.66 31.72
C THR A 293 -6.58 5.14 32.09
N LYS A 294 -5.57 5.66 32.79
CA LYS A 294 -5.38 7.11 33.01
C LYS A 294 -4.57 7.80 31.91
N THR A 295 -4.22 7.07 30.84
CA THR A 295 -3.48 7.60 29.69
C THR A 295 -4.32 8.64 28.98
N PRO A 296 -3.77 9.82 28.61
CA PRO A 296 -4.53 10.82 27.89
C PRO A 296 -5.02 10.26 26.54
N THR A 297 -6.17 10.74 26.05
CA THR A 297 -6.67 10.28 24.74
C THR A 297 -5.67 10.55 23.62
N ILE A 298 -4.96 11.68 23.68
CA ILE A 298 -3.82 11.96 22.81
C ILE A 298 -2.61 12.34 23.66
N GLN A 299 -1.54 11.54 23.56
CA GLN A 299 -0.22 11.93 24.05
C GLN A 299 0.53 12.63 22.91
N LEU A 300 0.99 13.86 23.15
CA LEU A 300 1.63 14.72 22.16
C LEU A 300 3.13 14.89 22.45
N SER A 301 3.96 14.71 21.43
CA SER A 301 5.37 15.13 21.41
C SER A 301 5.61 16.32 20.47
N GLY A 302 4.61 16.70 19.67
CA GLY A 302 4.65 17.89 18.81
C GLY A 302 3.60 18.92 19.20
N SER A 303 2.85 19.40 18.21
CA SER A 303 1.86 20.47 18.40
C SER A 303 0.58 20.21 17.62
N VAL A 304 -0.54 20.71 18.12
CA VAL A 304 -1.81 20.75 17.38
C VAL A 304 -1.94 22.13 16.73
N LYS A 305 -2.11 22.15 15.40
CA LYS A 305 -2.19 23.39 14.60
C LYS A 305 -3.52 23.44 13.83
N PRO A 306 -4.60 23.97 14.45
CA PRO A 306 -5.84 24.21 13.74
C PRO A 306 -5.75 25.46 12.86
N GLU A 307 -6.13 25.32 11.60
CA GLU A 307 -6.38 26.45 10.70
C GLU A 307 -7.81 26.99 10.86
N LYS A 308 -8.16 28.01 10.08
CA LYS A 308 -9.44 28.73 10.21
C LYS A 308 -10.63 27.76 10.06
N GLY A 309 -11.50 27.75 11.06
CA GLY A 309 -12.73 26.95 11.05
C GLY A 309 -12.51 25.45 11.29
N ALA A 310 -11.28 25.00 11.52
CA ALA A 310 -11.01 23.61 11.88
C ALA A 310 -11.57 23.30 13.29
N ILE A 311 -12.12 22.11 13.47
CA ILE A 311 -12.71 21.64 14.73
C ILE A 311 -11.99 20.38 15.18
N LEU A 312 -11.56 20.36 16.45
CA LEU A 312 -11.11 19.16 17.15
C LEU A 312 -11.96 18.97 18.41
N ASN A 313 -12.78 17.93 18.41
CA ASN A 313 -13.57 17.54 19.56
C ASN A 313 -13.09 16.19 20.08
N ILE A 314 -12.66 16.15 21.35
CA ILE A 314 -12.39 14.92 22.08
C ILE A 314 -13.51 14.78 23.11
N ILE A 315 -14.31 13.74 22.95
CA ILE A 315 -15.52 13.51 23.74
C ILE A 315 -15.27 12.24 24.56
N HIS A 316 -15.40 12.39 25.87
CA HIS A 316 -15.24 11.33 26.85
C HIS A 316 -16.62 10.86 27.30
N ALA A 317 -16.81 9.55 27.40
CA ALA A 317 -17.93 9.00 28.15
C ALA A 317 -17.84 9.46 29.62
N PRO A 318 -18.96 9.59 30.36
CA PRO A 318 -18.99 10.18 31.70
C PRO A 318 -18.01 9.54 32.70
N GLU A 319 -17.72 8.26 32.54
CA GLU A 319 -16.79 7.49 33.38
C GLU A 319 -15.31 7.77 33.07
N THR A 320 -15.00 8.33 31.89
CA THR A 320 -13.62 8.58 31.45
C THR A 320 -13.07 9.81 32.16
N THR A 321 -12.04 9.61 32.99
CA THR A 321 -11.42 10.68 33.80
C THR A 321 -10.00 11.00 33.37
N ALA A 322 -9.46 10.27 32.39
CA ALA A 322 -8.19 10.58 31.78
C ALA A 322 -8.19 11.99 31.15
N PRO A 323 -7.03 12.68 31.05
CA PRO A 323 -6.97 13.92 30.31
C PRO A 323 -7.32 13.71 28.83
N THR A 324 -7.92 14.71 28.18
CA THR A 324 -8.17 14.64 26.74
C THR A 324 -6.85 14.66 25.95
N MET A 325 -5.90 15.49 26.38
CA MET A 325 -4.56 15.58 25.79
C MET A 325 -3.51 15.85 26.87
N SER A 326 -2.28 15.39 26.64
CA SER A 326 -1.10 15.78 27.41
C SER A 326 0.11 15.94 26.48
N GLY A 327 1.04 16.84 26.84
CA GLY A 327 2.38 16.90 26.24
C GLY A 327 3.37 15.99 26.97
N VAL A 328 4.48 15.65 26.30
CA VAL A 328 5.72 15.10 26.87
C VAL A 328 6.75 16.21 26.99
#